data_AF-A0A4W3GGQ2-F1
#
_entry.id   AF-A0A4W3GGQ2-F1
#
_cell.length_a   1.000
_cell.length_b   1.000
_cell.length_c   1.000
_cell.angle_alpha   90.00
_cell.angle_beta   90.00
_cell.angle_gamma   90.00
#
_symmetry.space_group_name_H-M   'P 1'
#
loop_
_entity.id
_entity.type
_entity.pdbx_description
1 polymer ?
#
loop_
_entity_poly.entity_id
_entity_poly.type
_entity_poly.pdbx_seq_one_letter_code
_entity_poly.pdbx_strand_id
1 'polypeptide(L)'
;MKEKVRTFQLVDHYTELTIISDLRHRKLEGHELLARGRDHEEWRQKQLRGELETVRTDKLFHSSFSKGSHLPSSQGSGYDSRTGISAVVSGVAGIGKTTMVQKIVHDWATGKIYPHFHFVFVFKFRDLNRFHDRATLSRLIVEQYPYLRDVLGELWKHPETLLFIFDGLDELRAKIDFADSRRDTEPQRRCTHPEFCCKLSDIVYSLIQKKLLPGCSVLVTSRPTALHLLAKAQVSVWA
;
A
#
# COMPACT_ATOMS: atom_id res chain seq x y z
N MET A 1 37.63 29.74 10.92
CA MET A 1 37.53 28.27 10.80
C MET A 1 36.58 27.97 9.65
N LYS A 2 37.04 27.29 8.58
CA LYS A 2 36.16 26.89 7.47
C LYS A 2 35.44 25.61 7.88
N GLU A 3 34.12 25.69 8.05
CA GLU A 3 33.27 24.55 8.36
C GLU A 3 33.35 23.55 7.20
N LYS A 4 33.89 22.35 7.45
CA LYS A 4 33.91 21.27 6.47
C LYS A 4 32.47 20.75 6.34
N VAL A 5 31.73 21.28 5.36
CA VAL A 5 30.47 20.70 4.93
C VAL A 5 30.77 19.29 4.42
N ARG A 6 30.38 18.27 5.19
CA ARG A 6 30.43 16.87 4.76
C ARG A 6 29.20 16.61 3.93
N THR A 7 29.38 16.43 2.63
CA THR A 7 28.33 15.97 1.73
C THR A 7 28.21 14.46 1.90
N PHE A 8 27.11 14.01 2.48
CA PHE A 8 26.76 12.59 2.54
C PHE A 8 25.80 12.28 1.40
N GLN A 9 25.97 11.14 0.73
CA GLN A 9 24.97 10.72 -0.24
C GLN A 9 23.76 10.19 0.51
N LEU A 10 22.55 10.49 0.03
CA LEU A 10 21.31 10.04 0.67
C LEU A 10 21.29 8.51 0.85
N VAL A 11 21.93 7.77 -0.07
CA VAL A 11 22.08 6.31 -0.01
C VAL A 11 22.84 5.82 1.22
N ASP A 12 23.74 6.63 1.78
CA ASP A 12 24.55 6.29 2.96
C ASP A 12 23.72 6.33 4.26
N HIS A 13 22.51 6.89 4.21
CA HIS A 13 21.60 7.03 5.35
C HIS A 13 20.42 6.06 5.34
N TYR A 14 20.26 5.24 4.30
CA TYR A 14 19.23 4.20 4.25
C TYR A 14 19.87 2.83 4.43
N THR A 15 19.43 2.10 5.45
CA THR A 15 19.72 0.66 5.54
C THR A 15 18.92 -0.08 4.48
N GLU A 16 19.44 -1.22 4.02
CA GLU A 16 18.69 -2.11 3.15
C GLU A 16 17.45 -2.60 3.87
N LEU A 17 16.27 -2.35 3.28
CA LEU A 17 14.98 -2.69 3.87
C LEU A 17 14.43 -3.95 3.20
N THR A 18 14.16 -4.95 4.02
CA THR A 18 13.49 -6.19 3.66
C THR A 18 12.13 -6.25 4.34
N ILE A 19 11.13 -6.68 3.60
CA ILE A 19 9.75 -6.87 4.05
C ILE A 19 9.51 -8.36 4.20
N ILE A 20 8.66 -8.74 5.15
CA ILE A 20 8.37 -10.14 5.42
C ILE A 20 6.94 -10.45 4.96
N SER A 21 6.71 -11.49 4.16
CA SER A 21 5.37 -11.84 3.65
C SER A 21 4.58 -12.71 4.63
N ASP A 22 3.35 -12.35 5.03
CA ASP A 22 2.57 -13.19 5.97
C ASP A 22 1.20 -13.66 5.43
N LEU A 23 0.83 -14.87 5.84
CA LEU A 23 -0.39 -15.62 5.53
C LEU A 23 -1.61 -14.92 6.14
N ARG A 24 -2.60 -14.58 5.30
CA ARG A 24 -3.82 -13.82 5.65
C ARG A 24 -4.76 -14.47 6.71
N HIS A 25 -4.34 -15.52 7.40
CA HIS A 25 -5.16 -16.30 8.32
C HIS A 25 -4.46 -16.54 9.67
N ARG A 26 -4.26 -15.49 10.47
CA ARG A 26 -4.16 -15.71 11.91
C ARG A 26 -4.82 -14.59 12.69
N LYS A 27 -5.94 -14.93 13.30
CA LYS A 27 -6.62 -14.16 14.34
C LYS A 27 -5.61 -14.03 15.48
N LEU A 28 -5.07 -12.83 15.71
CA LEU A 28 -4.29 -12.55 16.92
C LEU A 28 -5.26 -12.61 18.11
N GLU A 29 -5.48 -13.80 18.65
CA GLU A 29 -6.12 -13.93 19.96
C GLU A 29 -5.12 -13.45 21.00
N GLY A 30 -5.36 -12.24 21.49
CA GLY A 30 -4.60 -11.66 22.58
C GLY A 30 -4.94 -12.38 23.88
N HIS A 31 -4.14 -13.37 24.24
CA HIS A 31 -4.14 -13.92 25.59
C HIS A 31 -2.70 -14.06 26.11
N GLU A 32 -2.53 -13.68 27.37
CA GLU A 32 -1.33 -13.80 28.23
C GLU A 32 -0.20 -12.77 28.04
N LEU A 33 -0.54 -11.48 28.14
CA LEU A 33 0.44 -10.39 28.11
C LEU A 33 1.34 -10.23 29.35
N LEU A 34 1.40 -11.17 30.32
CA LEU A 34 2.18 -10.95 31.56
C LEU A 34 3.06 -12.10 32.08
N ALA A 35 3.25 -13.21 31.36
CA ALA A 35 4.14 -14.29 31.86
C ALA A 35 5.17 -14.83 30.86
N ARG A 36 4.99 -14.67 29.53
CA ARG A 36 5.78 -15.41 28.53
C ARG A 36 6.36 -14.57 27.39
N GLY A 37 6.67 -13.30 27.61
CA GLY A 37 7.14 -12.40 26.53
C GLY A 37 8.36 -12.90 25.73
N ARG A 38 9.30 -13.62 26.37
CA ARG A 38 10.45 -14.22 25.68
C ARG A 38 10.11 -15.52 24.97
N ASP A 39 9.46 -16.46 25.64
CA ASP A 39 9.08 -17.75 25.04
C ASP A 39 8.07 -17.60 23.90
N HIS A 40 7.15 -16.63 24.01
CA HIS A 40 6.19 -16.32 22.97
C HIS A 40 6.87 -15.66 21.76
N GLU A 41 7.87 -14.80 21.97
CA GLU A 41 8.65 -14.21 20.88
C GLU A 41 9.59 -15.24 20.25
N GLU A 42 10.25 -16.10 21.03
CA GLU A 42 11.06 -17.21 20.51
C GLU A 42 10.23 -18.24 19.78
N TRP A 43 9.05 -18.61 20.29
CA TRP A 43 8.12 -19.52 19.63
C TRP A 43 7.55 -18.90 18.35
N ARG A 44 7.18 -17.61 18.39
CA ARG A 44 6.80 -16.83 17.21
C ARG A 44 7.94 -16.87 16.19
N GLN A 45 9.17 -16.49 16.55
CA GLN A 45 10.33 -16.50 15.66
C GLN A 45 10.68 -17.89 15.12
N LYS A 46 10.46 -18.97 15.88
CA LYS A 46 10.79 -20.35 15.48
C LYS A 46 9.75 -20.96 14.53
N GLN A 47 8.48 -20.55 14.63
CA GLN A 47 7.42 -20.92 13.68
C GLN A 47 7.45 -20.03 12.42
N LEU A 48 7.64 -18.73 12.60
CA LEU A 48 7.70 -17.73 11.53
C LEU A 48 8.86 -17.96 10.54
N ARG A 49 10.02 -18.42 11.01
CA ARG A 49 11.23 -18.61 10.18
C ARG A 49 11.06 -19.66 9.06
N GLY A 50 10.05 -20.55 9.15
CA GLY A 50 9.73 -21.52 8.11
C GLY A 50 8.62 -21.10 7.14
N GLU A 51 7.82 -20.09 7.49
CA GLU A 51 6.56 -19.74 6.79
C GLU A 51 6.57 -18.35 6.14
N LEU A 52 7.54 -17.50 6.49
CA LEU A 52 7.66 -16.14 5.97
C LEU A 52 8.71 -16.06 4.86
N GLU A 53 8.36 -15.44 3.73
CA GLU A 53 9.34 -15.08 2.69
C GLU A 53 9.85 -13.66 2.93
N THR A 54 11.17 -13.50 2.88
CA THR A 54 11.79 -12.16 2.91
C THR A 54 11.79 -11.59 1.49
N VAL A 55 11.08 -10.49 1.30
CA VAL A 55 10.95 -9.77 0.04
C VAL A 55 11.74 -8.49 0.09
N ARG A 56 12.62 -8.29 -0.88
CA ARG A 56 13.33 -7.01 -1.04
C ARG A 56 12.36 -5.94 -1.52
N THR A 57 12.59 -4.70 -1.09
CA THR A 57 11.76 -3.55 -1.49
C THR A 57 11.76 -3.27 -3.00
N ASP A 58 12.72 -3.76 -3.79
CA ASP A 58 12.73 -3.69 -5.25
C ASP A 58 11.85 -4.75 -5.92
N LYS A 59 11.35 -5.72 -5.16
CA LYS A 59 10.56 -6.87 -5.65
C LYS A 59 9.07 -6.80 -5.34
N LEU A 60 8.61 -5.80 -4.60
CA LEU A 60 7.22 -5.67 -4.15
C LEU A 60 6.20 -5.66 -5.31
N PHE A 61 6.56 -5.05 -6.43
CA PHE A 61 5.70 -4.96 -7.62
C PHE A 61 6.15 -5.87 -8.77
N HIS A 62 7.00 -6.87 -8.50
CA HIS A 62 7.32 -7.88 -9.50
C HIS A 62 6.31 -9.03 -9.46
N SER A 63 5.83 -9.44 -10.64
CA SER A 63 4.78 -10.44 -10.86
C SER A 63 5.09 -11.85 -10.32
N SER A 64 6.30 -12.12 -9.84
CA SER A 64 6.74 -13.46 -9.43
C SER A 64 6.16 -13.94 -8.09
N PHE A 65 5.59 -13.05 -7.26
CA PHE A 65 5.07 -13.40 -5.92
C PHE A 65 3.59 -13.80 -5.89
N SER A 66 2.86 -13.73 -7.01
CA SER A 66 1.46 -14.15 -7.08
C SER A 66 1.26 -15.68 -7.12
N LYS A 67 2.33 -16.47 -7.18
CA LYS A 67 2.27 -17.95 -7.27
C LYS A 67 1.83 -18.67 -5.99
N GLY A 68 1.67 -17.96 -4.86
CA GLY A 68 1.34 -18.55 -3.56
C GLY A 68 -0.15 -18.84 -3.30
N SER A 69 -1.08 -18.40 -4.15
CA SER A 69 -2.48 -18.80 -4.00
C SER A 69 -2.71 -20.17 -4.62
N HIS A 70 -2.76 -21.21 -3.79
CA HIS A 70 -3.31 -22.52 -4.15
C HIS A 70 -4.77 -22.38 -4.61
N LEU A 71 -4.99 -22.10 -5.91
CA LEU A 71 -6.18 -22.51 -6.63
C LEU A 71 -5.78 -23.62 -7.59
N PRO A 72 -6.60 -24.68 -7.74
CA PRO A 72 -6.27 -25.79 -8.63
C PRO A 72 -6.21 -25.29 -10.07
N SER A 73 -5.11 -25.64 -10.72
CA SER A 73 -4.85 -25.41 -12.12
C SER A 73 -5.93 -26.05 -12.99
N SER A 74 -6.90 -25.26 -13.43
CA SER A 74 -7.63 -25.52 -14.66
C SER A 74 -6.90 -24.86 -15.83
N GLN A 75 -6.71 -25.64 -16.88
CA GLN A 75 -5.99 -25.28 -18.09
C GLN A 75 -6.64 -24.09 -18.79
N GLY A 76 -5.78 -23.22 -19.37
CA GLY A 76 -6.14 -22.36 -20.50
C GLY A 76 -6.58 -20.94 -20.17
N SER A 77 -5.62 -20.02 -20.12
CA SER A 77 -5.64 -18.66 -20.72
C SER A 77 -4.58 -17.79 -20.04
N GLY A 78 -3.86 -17.00 -20.84
CA GLY A 78 -2.74 -16.19 -20.37
C GLY A 78 -3.13 -15.28 -19.21
N TYR A 79 -2.47 -15.47 -18.05
CA TYR A 79 -2.55 -14.51 -16.96
C TYR A 79 -1.92 -13.20 -17.44
N ASP A 80 -2.79 -12.20 -17.60
CA ASP A 80 -2.49 -10.93 -18.24
C ASP A 80 -1.44 -10.16 -17.43
N SER A 81 -0.32 -9.83 -18.07
CA SER A 81 0.75 -8.97 -17.54
C SER A 81 0.29 -7.54 -17.24
N ARG A 82 -1.01 -7.24 -17.41
CA ARG A 82 -1.67 -5.93 -17.22
C ARG A 82 -2.33 -5.73 -15.86
N THR A 83 -2.28 -6.71 -14.96
CA THR A 83 -2.98 -6.61 -13.66
C THR A 83 -2.06 -5.98 -12.61
N GLY A 84 -2.30 -4.71 -12.25
CA GLY A 84 -1.54 -4.02 -11.22
C GLY A 84 -1.66 -4.68 -9.84
N ILE A 85 -0.63 -4.51 -9.00
CA ILE A 85 -0.52 -5.20 -7.71
C ILE A 85 -0.98 -4.28 -6.58
N SER A 86 -1.79 -4.79 -5.66
CA SER A 86 -2.10 -4.12 -4.39
C SER A 86 -1.35 -4.81 -3.26
N ALA A 87 -0.54 -4.05 -2.52
CA ALA A 87 0.27 -4.51 -1.40
C ALA A 87 -0.01 -3.65 -0.15
N VAL A 88 0.06 -4.27 1.03
CA VAL A 88 -0.01 -3.59 2.33
C VAL A 88 1.23 -3.93 3.12
N VAL A 89 1.98 -2.94 3.60
CA VAL A 89 3.08 -3.14 4.53
C VAL A 89 2.63 -2.73 5.93
N SER A 90 2.57 -3.72 6.81
CA SER A 90 2.23 -3.57 8.20
C SER A 90 3.49 -3.52 9.06
N GLY A 91 3.41 -2.91 10.24
CA GLY A 91 4.50 -2.93 11.19
C GLY A 91 4.26 -1.99 12.36
N VAL A 92 4.97 -2.21 13.47
CA VAL A 92 4.82 -1.37 14.68
C VAL A 92 5.27 0.08 14.43
N ALA A 93 4.92 0.99 15.36
CA ALA A 93 5.37 2.38 15.27
C ALA A 93 6.90 2.45 15.35
N GLY A 94 7.50 3.38 14.60
CA GLY A 94 8.96 3.59 14.62
C GLY A 94 9.79 2.57 13.82
N ILE A 95 9.21 1.50 13.29
CA ILE A 95 9.94 0.47 12.53
C ILE A 95 10.47 0.94 11.15
N GLY A 96 10.13 2.16 10.73
CA GLY A 96 10.65 2.75 9.49
C GLY A 96 9.77 2.60 8.24
N LYS A 97 8.47 2.29 8.37
CA LYS A 97 7.53 2.20 7.22
C LYS A 97 7.52 3.45 6.33
N THR A 98 7.46 4.64 6.93
CA THR A 98 7.52 5.90 6.16
C THR A 98 8.90 6.10 5.51
N THR A 99 9.98 5.72 6.21
CA THR A 99 11.35 5.76 5.67
C THR A 99 11.49 4.83 4.45
N MET A 100 10.86 3.65 4.49
CA MET A 100 10.77 2.73 3.37
C MET A 100 10.04 3.33 2.17
N VAL A 101 8.90 4.00 2.40
CA VAL A 101 8.16 4.69 1.32
C VAL A 101 9.05 5.76 0.68
N GLN A 102 9.74 6.57 1.48
CA GLN A 102 10.67 7.59 0.97
C GLN A 102 11.79 6.96 0.14
N LYS A 103 12.34 5.83 0.59
CA LYS A 103 13.39 5.10 -0.13
C LYS A 103 12.89 4.55 -1.47
N ILE A 104 11.69 3.96 -1.50
CA ILE A 104 11.04 3.48 -2.74
C ILE A 104 10.90 4.64 -3.74
N VAL A 105 10.39 5.79 -3.29
CA VAL A 105 10.19 6.96 -4.15
C VAL A 105 11.51 7.51 -4.67
N HIS A 106 12.53 7.60 -3.81
CA HIS A 106 13.87 8.03 -4.21
C HIS A 106 14.48 7.10 -5.26
N ASP A 107 14.44 5.79 -5.03
CA ASP A 107 15.04 4.82 -5.94
C ASP A 107 14.26 4.72 -7.26
N TRP A 108 12.94 4.90 -7.23
CA TRP A 108 12.13 5.04 -8.44
C TRP A 108 12.50 6.32 -9.21
N ALA A 109 12.55 7.48 -8.54
CA ALA A 109 12.88 8.76 -9.18
C ALA A 109 14.31 8.80 -9.75
N THR A 110 15.21 7.98 -9.21
CA THR A 110 16.59 7.80 -9.73
C THR A 110 16.72 6.63 -10.72
N GLY A 111 15.61 6.01 -11.11
CA GLY A 111 15.56 4.97 -12.14
C GLY A 111 16.09 3.60 -11.72
N LYS A 112 16.30 3.36 -10.42
CA LYS A 112 16.88 2.11 -9.89
C LYS A 112 15.88 0.99 -9.76
N ILE A 113 14.63 1.32 -9.44
CA ILE A 113 13.54 0.36 -9.24
C ILE A 113 12.30 0.80 -9.99
N TYR A 114 11.46 -0.18 -10.34
CA TYR A 114 10.14 0.04 -10.94
C TYR A 114 10.09 1.00 -12.14
N PRO A 115 10.95 0.82 -13.16
CA PRO A 115 11.00 1.72 -14.32
C PRO A 115 9.71 1.72 -15.17
N HIS A 116 8.82 0.74 -14.97
CA HIS A 116 7.53 0.66 -15.64
C HIS A 116 6.47 1.62 -15.06
N PHE A 117 6.68 2.15 -13.85
CA PHE A 117 5.82 3.20 -13.33
C PHE A 117 6.29 4.55 -13.85
N HIS A 118 5.46 5.20 -14.66
CA HIS A 118 5.72 6.55 -15.14
C HIS A 118 5.41 7.59 -14.06
N PHE A 119 4.45 7.30 -13.18
CA PHE A 119 4.06 8.18 -12.08
C PHE A 119 3.86 7.41 -10.78
N VAL A 120 4.42 7.97 -9.70
CA VAL A 120 4.22 7.52 -8.32
C VAL A 120 3.56 8.64 -7.52
N PHE A 121 2.32 8.41 -7.09
CA PHE A 121 1.56 9.34 -6.26
C PHE A 121 1.64 8.91 -4.80
N VAL A 122 2.27 9.73 -3.97
CA VAL A 122 2.36 9.47 -2.52
C VAL A 122 1.35 10.33 -1.78
N PHE A 123 0.51 9.72 -0.96
CA PHE A 123 -0.44 10.40 -0.09
C PHE A 123 -0.23 9.97 1.35
N LYS A 124 -0.09 10.93 2.26
CA LYS A 124 -0.12 10.64 3.70
C LYS A 124 -1.55 10.76 4.19
N PHE A 125 -2.07 9.75 4.87
CA PHE A 125 -3.45 9.81 5.39
C PHE A 125 -3.69 10.97 6.33
N ARG A 126 -2.66 11.37 7.10
CA ARG A 126 -2.71 12.57 7.94
C ARG A 126 -3.03 13.84 7.14
N ASP A 127 -2.45 13.98 5.96
CA ASP A 127 -2.65 15.15 5.09
C ASP A 127 -4.01 15.06 4.39
N LEU A 128 -4.43 13.84 4.03
CA LEU A 128 -5.74 13.58 3.43
C LEU A 128 -6.91 13.89 4.37
N ASN A 129 -6.71 13.91 5.69
CA ASN A 129 -7.73 14.31 6.66
C ASN A 129 -8.24 15.76 6.47
N ARG A 130 -7.56 16.60 5.67
CA ARG A 130 -8.03 17.95 5.32
C ARG A 130 -9.23 17.96 4.37
N PHE A 131 -9.42 16.87 3.62
CA PHE A 131 -10.59 16.71 2.78
C PHE A 131 -11.73 16.26 3.67
N HIS A 132 -12.71 17.15 3.89
CA HIS A 132 -13.90 16.96 4.73
C HIS A 132 -14.78 15.80 4.20
N ASP A 133 -14.28 14.58 4.38
CA ASP A 133 -14.80 13.26 4.03
C ASP A 133 -14.92 12.90 2.54
N ARG A 134 -15.20 13.87 1.66
CA ARG A 134 -15.42 13.60 0.22
C ARG A 134 -14.46 14.35 -0.70
N ALA A 135 -13.96 13.65 -1.70
CA ALA A 135 -13.09 14.20 -2.74
C ALA A 135 -13.26 13.43 -4.05
N THR A 136 -12.66 13.93 -5.11
CA THR A 136 -12.38 13.16 -6.34
C THR A 136 -10.91 12.76 -6.32
N LEU A 137 -10.53 11.65 -6.97
CA LEU A 137 -9.12 11.26 -7.07
C LEU A 137 -8.30 12.35 -7.76
N SER A 138 -8.85 12.97 -8.79
CA SER A 138 -8.22 14.10 -9.49
C SER A 138 -7.94 15.27 -8.56
N ARG A 139 -8.88 15.61 -7.65
CA ARG A 139 -8.66 16.65 -6.64
C ARG A 139 -7.53 16.26 -5.69
N LEU A 140 -7.48 15.01 -5.23
CA LEU A 140 -6.40 14.55 -4.35
C LEU A 140 -5.03 14.75 -5.01
N ILE A 141 -4.90 14.38 -6.30
CA ILE A 141 -3.65 14.57 -7.05
C ILE A 141 -3.35 16.05 -7.26
N VAL A 142 -4.28 16.86 -7.79
CA VAL A 142 -4.01 18.27 -8.13
C VAL A 142 -3.66 19.10 -6.90
N GLU A 143 -4.21 18.79 -5.73
CA GLU A 143 -3.91 19.49 -4.48
C GLU A 143 -2.50 19.19 -3.93
N GLN A 144 -1.84 18.15 -4.43
CA GLN A 144 -0.47 17.79 -4.04
C GLN A 144 0.52 17.92 -5.20
N TYR A 145 0.05 17.80 -6.44
CA TYR A 145 0.81 17.85 -7.68
C TYR A 145 0.07 18.75 -8.70
N PRO A 146 -0.01 20.08 -8.46
CA PRO A 146 -0.84 20.98 -9.27
C PRO A 146 -0.48 20.99 -10.76
N TYR A 147 0.80 20.76 -11.06
CA TYR A 147 1.35 20.72 -12.42
C TYR A 147 0.87 19.52 -13.25
N LEU A 148 0.19 18.53 -12.66
CA LEU A 148 -0.35 17.39 -13.38
C LEU A 148 -1.80 17.58 -13.84
N ARG A 149 -2.45 18.70 -13.48
CA ARG A 149 -3.87 18.97 -13.74
C ARG A 149 -4.26 18.68 -15.19
N ASP A 150 -3.50 19.20 -16.14
CA ASP A 150 -3.86 19.16 -17.56
C ASP A 150 -3.52 17.81 -18.23
N VAL A 151 -2.71 16.97 -17.56
CA VAL A 151 -2.31 15.65 -18.08
C VAL A 151 -3.04 14.49 -17.42
N LEU A 152 -3.80 14.71 -16.35
CA LEU A 152 -4.53 13.65 -15.63
C LEU A 152 -5.37 12.77 -16.55
N GLY A 153 -6.09 13.38 -17.50
CA GLY A 153 -6.91 12.65 -18.46
C GLY A 153 -6.12 11.65 -19.31
N GLU A 154 -4.85 11.95 -19.61
CA GLU A 154 -3.95 11.04 -20.32
C GLU A 154 -3.43 9.94 -19.40
N LEU A 155 -3.09 10.29 -18.14
CA LEU A 155 -2.64 9.30 -17.15
C LEU A 155 -3.70 8.22 -16.91
N TRP A 156 -4.99 8.59 -16.92
CA TRP A 156 -6.11 7.66 -16.74
C TRP A 156 -6.24 6.62 -17.86
N LYS A 157 -5.68 6.88 -19.04
CA LYS A 157 -5.65 5.91 -20.15
C LYS A 157 -4.59 4.82 -19.97
N HIS A 158 -3.59 5.07 -19.12
CA HIS A 158 -2.46 4.17 -18.86
C HIS A 158 -2.33 3.80 -17.38
N PRO A 159 -3.40 3.27 -16.76
CA PRO A 159 -3.43 2.98 -15.32
C PRO A 159 -2.32 2.02 -14.88
N GLU A 160 -1.88 1.10 -15.74
CA GLU A 160 -0.78 0.14 -15.50
C GLU A 160 0.57 0.80 -15.21
N THR A 161 0.75 2.05 -15.63
CA THR A 161 1.96 2.84 -15.39
C THR A 161 1.91 3.68 -14.11
N LEU A 162 0.82 3.58 -13.34
CA LEU A 162 0.58 4.38 -12.15
C LEU A 162 0.74 3.55 -10.87
N LEU A 163 1.49 4.09 -9.92
CA LEU A 163 1.59 3.57 -8.55
C LEU A 163 1.03 4.60 -7.56
N PHE A 164 0.08 4.17 -6.75
CA PHE A 164 -0.46 4.94 -5.62
C PHE A 164 0.11 4.42 -4.31
N ILE A 165 0.74 5.28 -3.52
CA ILE A 165 1.25 4.95 -2.19
C ILE A 165 0.45 5.72 -1.15
N PHE A 166 -0.23 5.02 -0.26
CA PHE A 166 -0.94 5.59 0.88
C PHE A 166 -0.19 5.27 2.18
N ASP A 167 0.42 6.29 2.78
CA ASP A 167 1.24 6.15 3.98
C ASP A 167 0.43 6.45 5.26
N GLY A 168 0.43 5.49 6.19
CA GLY A 168 -0.10 5.63 7.54
C GLY A 168 -1.62 5.46 7.66
N LEU A 169 -2.19 4.33 7.23
CA LEU A 169 -3.64 4.05 7.33
C LEU A 169 -4.18 4.24 8.75
N ASP A 170 -3.36 3.97 9.78
CA ASP A 170 -3.68 4.20 11.18
C ASP A 170 -3.83 5.68 11.57
N GLU A 171 -3.41 6.63 10.73
CA GLU A 171 -3.50 8.08 10.94
C GLU A 171 -4.75 8.72 10.31
N LEU A 172 -5.58 7.91 9.65
CA LEU A 172 -6.81 8.35 9.02
C LEU A 172 -7.88 8.61 10.09
N ARG A 173 -8.30 9.87 10.26
CA ARG A 173 -9.20 10.30 11.34
C ARG A 173 -10.64 9.89 11.11
N ALA A 174 -11.08 9.87 9.85
CA ALA A 174 -12.42 9.41 9.52
C ALA A 174 -12.55 7.95 9.97
N LYS A 175 -13.58 7.64 10.76
CA LYS A 175 -13.96 6.24 11.05
C LYS A 175 -14.41 5.60 9.75
N ILE A 176 -13.44 5.09 9.01
CA ILE A 176 -13.71 4.42 7.76
C ILE A 176 -14.03 2.99 8.12
N ASP A 177 -15.32 2.69 8.13
CA ASP A 177 -15.77 1.30 8.17
C ASP A 177 -15.80 0.78 6.74
N PHE A 178 -14.68 0.19 6.29
CA PHE A 178 -14.67 -0.59 5.04
C PHE A 178 -15.55 -1.85 5.15
N ALA A 179 -16.04 -2.19 6.35
CA ALA A 179 -16.86 -3.35 6.62
C ALA A 179 -18.37 -3.09 6.58
N ASP A 180 -18.85 -1.85 6.33
CA ASP A 180 -20.29 -1.51 6.32
C ASP A 180 -21.01 -2.06 5.08
N SER A 181 -21.15 -3.39 5.04
CA SER A 181 -21.84 -4.19 4.02
C SER A 181 -23.35 -4.27 4.26
N ARG A 182 -23.99 -3.19 4.72
CA ARG A 182 -25.45 -3.13 4.94
C ARG A 182 -26.14 -1.91 4.33
N ARG A 183 -25.54 -1.30 3.30
CA ARG A 183 -26.17 -0.19 2.56
C ARG A 183 -26.20 -0.44 1.05
N ASP A 184 -26.71 -1.61 0.67
CA ASP A 184 -27.15 -1.90 -0.71
C ASP A 184 -28.41 -1.11 -1.11
N THR A 185 -28.91 -0.22 -0.25
CA THR A 185 -30.18 0.52 -0.44
C THR A 185 -30.02 2.01 -0.73
N GLU A 186 -28.80 2.55 -0.75
CA GLU A 186 -28.55 3.85 -1.36
C GLU A 186 -27.61 3.66 -2.55
N PRO A 187 -27.78 4.39 -3.66
CA PRO A 187 -26.88 4.34 -4.80
C PRO A 187 -25.53 4.95 -4.38
N GLN A 188 -24.75 4.19 -3.61
CA GLN A 188 -23.34 4.44 -3.34
C GLN A 188 -22.67 4.42 -4.70
N ARG A 189 -22.50 5.62 -5.27
CA ARG A 189 -21.79 5.84 -6.53
C ARG A 189 -20.51 5.02 -6.46
N ARG A 190 -20.50 3.92 -7.22
CA ARG A 190 -19.34 3.06 -7.43
C ARG A 190 -18.20 4.01 -7.74
N CYS A 191 -17.18 4.11 -6.88
CA CYS A 191 -16.04 4.98 -7.13
C CYS A 191 -15.22 4.35 -8.26
N THR A 192 -15.72 4.46 -9.49
CA THR A 192 -15.20 3.80 -10.68
C THR A 192 -14.61 4.79 -11.66
N HIS A 193 -14.78 6.09 -11.40
CA HIS A 193 -14.24 7.15 -12.22
C HIS A 193 -13.46 8.16 -11.36
N PRO A 194 -12.27 8.63 -11.78
CA PRO A 194 -11.44 9.55 -11.00
C PRO A 194 -12.13 10.86 -10.62
N GLU A 195 -13.12 11.29 -11.40
CA GLU A 195 -13.92 12.51 -11.18
C GLU A 195 -15.15 12.31 -10.27
N PHE A 196 -15.45 11.09 -9.83
CA PHE A 196 -16.59 10.87 -8.95
C PHE A 196 -16.27 11.33 -7.53
N CYS A 197 -17.12 12.21 -7.00
CA CYS A 197 -17.03 12.69 -5.62
C CYS A 197 -17.46 11.58 -4.65
N CYS A 198 -16.47 10.93 -4.05
CA CYS A 198 -16.62 9.74 -3.20
C CYS A 198 -15.97 9.99 -1.84
N LYS A 199 -16.27 9.12 -0.86
CA LYS A 199 -15.54 9.19 0.40
C LYS A 199 -14.07 8.82 0.15
N LEU A 200 -13.16 9.36 0.95
CA LEU A 200 -11.74 9.02 0.85
C LEU A 200 -11.50 7.51 0.98
N SER A 201 -12.24 6.86 1.88
CA SER A 201 -12.29 5.41 2.03
C SER A 201 -12.57 4.68 0.74
N ASP A 202 -13.57 5.15 0.02
CA ASP A 202 -14.12 4.48 -1.15
C ASP A 202 -13.17 4.62 -2.33
N ILE A 203 -12.47 5.76 -2.42
CA ILE A 203 -11.40 6.00 -3.40
C ILE A 203 -10.26 4.99 -3.17
N VAL A 204 -9.72 4.95 -1.94
CA VAL A 204 -8.62 4.06 -1.59
C VAL A 204 -9.03 2.60 -1.80
N TYR A 205 -10.19 2.21 -1.27
CA TYR A 205 -10.72 0.86 -1.43
C TYR A 205 -10.93 0.48 -2.89
N SER A 206 -11.44 1.39 -3.71
CA SER A 206 -11.71 1.11 -5.13
C SER A 206 -10.44 1.01 -5.96
N LEU A 207 -9.38 1.77 -5.63
CA LEU A 207 -8.05 1.58 -6.22
C LEU A 207 -7.44 0.23 -5.81
N ILE A 208 -7.57 -0.13 -4.54
CA ILE A 208 -7.10 -1.41 -4.01
C ILE A 208 -7.80 -2.58 -4.72
N GLN A 209 -9.12 -2.50 -4.86
CA GLN A 209 -9.99 -3.50 -5.51
C GLN A 209 -10.00 -3.41 -7.04
N LYS A 210 -9.21 -2.52 -7.63
CA LYS A 210 -9.14 -2.29 -9.09
C LYS A 210 -10.48 -1.93 -9.74
N LYS A 211 -11.42 -1.38 -8.95
CA LYS A 211 -12.68 -0.79 -9.43
C LYS A 211 -12.46 0.61 -9.98
N LEU A 212 -11.50 1.34 -9.40
CA LEU A 212 -10.99 2.61 -9.90
C LEU A 212 -9.63 2.37 -10.54
N LEU A 213 -9.43 2.85 -11.78
CA LEU A 213 -8.19 2.69 -12.56
C LEU A 213 -7.69 1.22 -12.62
N PRO A 214 -8.44 0.32 -13.28
CA PRO A 214 -8.04 -1.09 -13.40
C PRO A 214 -6.66 -1.18 -14.08
N GLY A 215 -5.67 -1.76 -13.39
CA GLY A 215 -4.29 -1.83 -13.86
C GLY A 215 -3.29 -1.08 -12.97
N CYS A 216 -3.73 -0.07 -12.20
CA CYS A 216 -2.84 0.64 -11.29
C CYS A 216 -2.30 -0.26 -10.18
N SER A 217 -1.13 0.07 -9.65
CA SER A 217 -0.58 -0.56 -8.46
C SER A 217 -0.83 0.30 -7.22
N VAL A 218 -0.98 -0.33 -6.06
CA VAL A 218 -1.27 0.35 -4.80
C VAL A 218 -0.37 -0.21 -3.69
N LEU A 219 0.25 0.68 -2.92
CA LEU A 219 0.93 0.37 -1.67
C LEU A 219 0.19 1.06 -0.53
N VAL A 220 -0.11 0.35 0.55
CA VAL A 220 -0.61 0.95 1.78
C VAL A 220 0.34 0.62 2.91
N THR A 221 0.73 1.60 3.74
CA THR A 221 1.40 1.32 5.01
C THR A 221 0.42 1.46 6.17
N SER A 222 0.56 0.62 7.18
CA SER A 222 -0.32 0.64 8.35
C SER A 222 0.36 0.08 9.58
N ARG A 223 -0.13 0.44 10.77
CA ARG A 223 0.06 -0.41 11.95
C ARG A 223 -0.83 -1.66 11.88
N PRO A 224 -0.44 -2.77 12.52
CA PRO A 224 -1.28 -3.97 12.61
C PRO A 224 -2.69 -3.69 13.14
N THR A 225 -2.83 -2.73 14.06
CA THR A 225 -4.10 -2.35 14.69
C THR A 225 -5.15 -1.85 13.69
N ALA A 226 -4.74 -1.29 12.55
CA ALA A 226 -5.64 -0.78 11.53
C ALA A 226 -5.80 -1.73 10.33
N LEU A 227 -5.16 -2.92 10.32
CA LEU A 227 -5.30 -3.87 9.21
C LEU A 227 -6.71 -4.46 9.06
N HIS A 228 -7.48 -4.55 10.14
CA HIS A 228 -8.87 -5.02 10.10
C HIS A 228 -9.73 -4.19 9.15
N LEU A 229 -9.37 -2.92 8.92
CA LEU A 229 -9.98 -2.02 7.96
C LEU A 229 -9.83 -2.55 6.52
N LEU A 230 -8.78 -3.30 6.21
CA LEU A 230 -8.55 -3.88 4.90
C LEU A 230 -8.95 -5.36 4.81
N ALA A 231 -9.59 -5.92 5.83
CA ALA A 231 -9.87 -7.36 5.91
C ALA A 231 -10.73 -7.90 4.74
N LYS A 232 -11.57 -7.06 4.12
CA LYS A 232 -12.40 -7.41 2.96
C LYS A 232 -11.72 -7.10 1.62
N ALA A 233 -10.50 -6.56 1.63
CA ALA A 233 -9.77 -6.18 0.44
C ALA A 233 -8.92 -7.34 -0.10
N GLN A 234 -8.93 -7.59 -1.42
CA GLN A 234 -8.04 -8.58 -2.05
C GLN A 234 -6.61 -8.01 -2.18
N VAL A 235 -5.83 -8.01 -1.09
CA VAL A 235 -4.51 -7.34 -1.02
C VAL A 235 -3.44 -8.23 -0.44
N SER A 236 -2.26 -8.32 -1.06
CA SER A 236 -1.12 -8.99 -0.43
C SER A 236 -0.68 -8.17 0.79
N VAL A 237 -0.73 -8.78 1.98
CA VAL A 237 -0.30 -8.13 3.22
C VAL A 237 1.08 -8.65 3.55
N TRP A 238 1.97 -7.74 3.88
CA TRP A 238 3.36 -7.98 4.24
C TRP A 238 3.59 -7.33 5.63
N ALA A 239 4.35 -7.96 6.50
CA ALA A 239 4.62 -7.57 7.89
C ALA A 239 6.10 -7.19 8.12
#